data_AF-A0A3B9VTQ9-F1
#
_entry.id   AF-A0A3B9VTQ9-F1
#
_cell.length_a   1.000
_cell.length_b   1.000
_cell.length_c   1.000
_cell.angle_alpha   90.00
_cell.angle_beta   90.00
_cell.angle_gamma   90.00
#
_symmetry.space_group_name_H-M   'P 1'
#
loop_
_entity.id
_entity.type
_entity.pdbx_description
1 polymer ?
#
loop_
_entity_poly.entity_id
_entity_poly.type
_entity_poly.pdbx_seq_one_letter_code
_entity_poly.pdbx_strand_id
1 'polypeptide(L)'
;GINLEDIAAPRCFEIERRLKECCDIPVFHDDQHGTAIIVAAALLNAMKLTGREMGSAHIVVNGAGAAGIAITKLLLQMNFGDIILCDKQGAIYRGAEWTNPAQKEMAELTNKENKQGSLADMLKGADVFVGVSAPNIVSREMIASMAEKSIVFPMANPVPEIMPDEAKKGGAYIIGTGRSDFPNQINNVMAFPGIFKGVLRVRARDISESMKIAAAYAIAGIVEDSELSADYILPNPFNEKVADAVANAVAEDAIAHGLARVK
;
A
#
# COMPACT_ATOMS: atom_id res chain seq x y z
N GLY A 1 -18.94 -10.61 -7.02
CA GLY A 1 -17.54 -10.57 -7.48
C GLY A 1 -16.79 -11.71 -6.83
N ILE A 2 -15.50 -11.84 -7.14
CA ILE A 2 -14.59 -12.84 -6.59
C ILE A 2 -13.55 -12.10 -5.76
N ASN A 3 -13.39 -12.47 -4.49
CA ASN A 3 -12.27 -12.05 -3.65
C ASN A 3 -11.24 -13.18 -3.59
N LEU A 4 -10.05 -12.93 -4.11
CA LEU A 4 -8.89 -13.82 -4.05
C LEU A 4 -8.09 -13.49 -2.79
N GLU A 5 -7.69 -14.53 -2.07
CA GLU A 5 -6.99 -14.46 -0.79
C GLU A 5 -5.93 -15.56 -0.72
N ASP A 6 -4.81 -15.29 -0.04
CA ASP A 6 -3.79 -16.28 0.34
C ASP A 6 -3.19 -17.08 -0.84
N ILE A 7 -3.05 -16.43 -2.01
CA ILE A 7 -2.41 -17.02 -3.18
C ILE A 7 -0.98 -16.50 -3.33
N ALA A 8 0.00 -17.39 -3.25
CA ALA A 8 1.41 -17.03 -3.35
C ALA A 8 1.79 -16.45 -4.73
N ALA A 9 2.66 -15.43 -4.72
CA ALA A 9 3.35 -14.97 -5.90
C ALA A 9 4.34 -16.02 -6.44
N PRO A 10 4.58 -16.10 -7.77
CA PRO A 10 3.99 -15.27 -8.83
C PRO A 10 2.64 -15.80 -9.35
N ARG A 11 2.10 -16.90 -8.80
CA ARG A 11 0.90 -17.56 -9.34
C ARG A 11 -0.36 -16.69 -9.22
N CYS A 12 -0.47 -15.88 -8.18
CA CYS A 12 -1.60 -14.97 -7.97
C CYS A 12 -1.82 -14.02 -9.16
N PHE A 13 -0.75 -13.52 -9.79
CA PHE A 13 -0.84 -12.60 -10.92
C PHE A 13 -1.51 -13.24 -12.13
N GLU A 14 -1.10 -14.46 -12.50
CA GLU A 14 -1.67 -15.20 -13.63
C GLU A 14 -3.13 -15.60 -13.34
N ILE A 15 -3.42 -16.04 -12.11
CA ILE A 15 -4.78 -16.41 -11.70
C ILE A 15 -5.72 -15.21 -11.77
N GLU A 16 -5.32 -14.07 -11.19
CA GLU A 16 -6.11 -12.85 -11.21
C GLU A 16 -6.35 -12.36 -12.64
N ARG A 17 -5.30 -12.29 -13.46
CA ARG A 17 -5.39 -11.89 -14.87
C ARG A 17 -6.38 -12.75 -15.64
N ARG A 18 -6.25 -14.08 -15.55
CA ARG A 18 -7.14 -15.00 -16.27
C ARG A 18 -8.57 -14.93 -15.78
N LEU A 19 -8.81 -14.76 -14.47
CA LEU A 19 -10.16 -14.59 -13.93
C LEU A 19 -10.79 -13.28 -14.40
N LYS A 20 -10.02 -12.17 -14.46
CA LYS A 20 -10.48 -10.91 -15.03
C LYS A 20 -10.81 -11.01 -16.53
N GLU A 21 -10.07 -11.82 -17.28
CA GLU A 21 -10.32 -12.05 -18.71
C GLU A 21 -11.53 -12.94 -18.98
N CYS A 22 -11.82 -13.92 -18.12
CA CYS A 22 -12.85 -14.93 -18.37
C CYS A 22 -14.17 -14.71 -17.61
N CYS A 23 -14.21 -13.82 -16.62
CA CYS A 23 -15.40 -13.56 -15.81
C CYS A 23 -16.04 -12.20 -16.12
N ASP A 24 -17.37 -12.16 -16.21
CA ASP A 24 -18.17 -10.93 -16.38
C ASP A 24 -18.53 -10.24 -15.03
N ILE A 25 -17.78 -10.57 -13.98
CA ILE A 25 -17.97 -10.07 -12.61
C ILE A 25 -16.66 -9.56 -12.03
N PRO A 26 -16.69 -8.57 -11.12
CA PRO A 26 -15.46 -8.01 -10.57
C PRO A 26 -14.61 -9.05 -9.84
N VAL A 27 -13.30 -9.04 -10.10
CA VAL A 27 -12.30 -9.88 -9.43
C VAL A 27 -11.31 -8.97 -8.69
N PHE A 28 -11.11 -9.23 -7.42
CA PHE A 28 -10.22 -8.48 -6.54
C PHE A 28 -9.31 -9.46 -5.80
N HIS A 29 -8.07 -9.08 -5.56
CA HIS A 29 -7.17 -9.84 -4.71
C HIS A 29 -6.80 -8.98 -3.51
N ASP A 30 -7.25 -9.38 -2.32
CA ASP A 30 -7.19 -8.48 -1.15
C ASP A 30 -5.76 -8.28 -0.67
N ASP A 31 -4.96 -9.35 -0.57
CA ASP A 31 -3.54 -9.25 -0.18
C ASP A 31 -2.71 -8.32 -1.07
N GLN A 32 -3.13 -8.13 -2.33
CA GLN A 32 -2.50 -7.21 -3.27
C GLN A 32 -3.12 -5.83 -3.16
N HIS A 33 -4.36 -5.70 -3.64
CA HIS A 33 -4.99 -4.41 -3.90
C HIS A 33 -5.58 -3.82 -2.63
N GLY A 34 -6.12 -4.64 -1.73
CA GLY A 34 -6.60 -4.19 -0.42
C GLY A 34 -5.45 -3.59 0.39
N THR A 35 -4.32 -4.29 0.46
CA THR A 35 -3.10 -3.80 1.11
C THR A 35 -2.62 -2.49 0.50
N ALA A 36 -2.56 -2.39 -0.83
CA ALA A 36 -2.15 -1.18 -1.54
C ALA A 36 -3.04 0.02 -1.18
N ILE A 37 -4.36 -0.16 -1.15
CA ILE A 37 -5.34 0.90 -0.85
C ILE A 37 -5.15 1.44 0.57
N ILE A 38 -4.99 0.57 1.56
CA ILE A 38 -4.82 1.02 2.96
C ILE A 38 -3.47 1.69 3.16
N VAL A 39 -2.40 1.19 2.54
CA VAL A 39 -1.08 1.86 2.57
C VAL A 39 -1.16 3.25 1.95
N ALA A 40 -1.81 3.38 0.78
CA ALA A 40 -2.00 4.68 0.15
C ALA A 40 -2.83 5.64 1.02
N ALA A 41 -3.92 5.16 1.63
CA ALA A 41 -4.73 5.96 2.55
C ALA A 41 -3.93 6.44 3.77
N ALA A 42 -3.13 5.56 4.37
CA ALA A 42 -2.25 5.89 5.47
C ALA A 42 -1.20 6.94 5.07
N LEU A 43 -0.57 6.79 3.90
CA LEU A 43 0.43 7.73 3.42
C LEU A 43 -0.15 9.10 3.08
N LEU A 44 -1.36 9.19 2.53
CA LEU A 44 -2.04 10.48 2.29
C LEU A 44 -2.08 11.32 3.58
N ASN A 45 -2.51 10.72 4.68
CA ASN A 45 -2.61 11.39 5.97
C ASN A 45 -1.23 11.60 6.65
N ALA A 46 -0.32 10.65 6.52
CA ALA A 46 1.03 10.79 7.05
C ALA A 46 1.83 11.90 6.36
N MET A 47 1.64 12.10 5.04
CA MET A 47 2.28 13.19 4.30
C MET A 47 1.78 14.56 4.76
N LYS A 48 0.47 14.72 5.03
CA LYS A 48 -0.07 15.96 5.63
C LYS A 48 0.64 16.30 6.94
N LEU A 49 0.75 15.33 7.86
CA LEU A 49 1.39 15.52 9.18
C LEU A 49 2.88 15.82 9.11
N THR A 50 3.54 15.34 8.06
CA THR A 50 4.97 15.57 7.86
C THR A 50 5.27 16.78 6.98
N GLY A 51 4.24 17.42 6.41
CA GLY A 51 4.37 18.58 5.53
C GLY A 51 4.99 18.26 4.17
N ARG A 52 4.90 17.00 3.71
CA ARG A 52 5.42 16.56 2.41
C ARG A 52 4.39 16.76 1.32
N GLU A 53 4.84 17.16 0.14
CA GLU A 53 4.00 17.35 -1.04
C GLU A 53 3.94 16.07 -1.89
N MET A 54 2.81 15.84 -2.57
CA MET A 54 2.69 14.74 -3.52
C MET A 54 3.76 14.88 -4.61
N GLY A 55 4.49 13.79 -4.87
CA GLY A 55 5.52 13.70 -5.90
C GLY A 55 6.92 13.92 -5.36
N SER A 56 7.08 14.31 -4.09
CA SER A 56 8.39 14.58 -3.49
C SER A 56 8.94 13.45 -2.62
N ALA A 57 8.14 12.43 -2.29
CA ALA A 57 8.55 11.42 -1.31
C ALA A 57 9.58 10.44 -1.90
N HIS A 58 10.59 10.09 -1.10
CA HIS A 58 11.48 8.96 -1.34
C HIS A 58 11.02 7.75 -0.52
N ILE A 59 10.46 6.75 -1.20
CA ILE A 59 9.80 5.60 -0.59
C ILE A 59 10.60 4.33 -0.83
N VAL A 60 10.86 3.58 0.24
CA VAL A 60 11.46 2.23 0.16
C VAL A 60 10.39 1.20 0.50
N VAL A 61 10.11 0.30 -0.44
CA VAL A 61 9.18 -0.83 -0.24
C VAL A 61 10.00 -2.12 -0.15
N ASN A 62 10.04 -2.77 1.01
CA ASN A 62 10.73 -4.03 1.18
C ASN A 62 9.76 -5.22 1.11
N GLY A 63 9.99 -6.09 0.13
CA GLY A 63 9.12 -7.20 -0.23
C GLY A 63 8.58 -7.04 -1.64
N ALA A 64 9.30 -7.51 -2.65
CA ALA A 64 8.90 -7.43 -4.05
C ALA A 64 8.00 -8.61 -4.50
N GLY A 65 7.07 -8.99 -3.62
CA GLY A 65 6.00 -9.96 -3.88
C GLY A 65 4.70 -9.28 -4.32
N ALA A 66 3.58 -10.00 -4.19
CA ALA A 66 2.27 -9.53 -4.63
C ALA A 66 1.86 -8.17 -4.01
N ALA A 67 1.92 -8.07 -2.68
CA ALA A 67 1.58 -6.85 -1.95
C ALA A 67 2.51 -5.68 -2.31
N GLY A 68 3.83 -5.85 -2.24
CA GLY A 68 4.76 -4.74 -2.51
C GLY A 68 4.73 -4.23 -3.95
N ILE A 69 4.49 -5.12 -4.93
CA ILE A 69 4.27 -4.72 -6.33
C ILE A 69 2.96 -3.92 -6.45
N ALA A 70 1.86 -4.38 -5.85
CA ALA A 70 0.58 -3.69 -5.90
C ALA A 70 0.62 -2.31 -5.20
N ILE A 71 1.24 -2.24 -4.00
CA ILE A 71 1.51 -1.00 -3.28
C ILE A 71 2.28 -0.04 -4.19
N THR A 72 3.40 -0.49 -4.76
CA THR A 72 4.23 0.39 -5.58
C THR A 72 3.49 0.91 -6.80
N LYS A 73 2.75 0.05 -7.51
CA LYS A 73 1.96 0.47 -8.68
C LYS A 73 0.93 1.54 -8.32
N LEU A 74 0.18 1.35 -7.23
CA LEU A 74 -0.83 2.32 -6.80
C LEU A 74 -0.19 3.65 -6.36
N LEU A 75 0.90 3.60 -5.59
CA LEU A 75 1.60 4.81 -5.15
C LEU A 75 2.22 5.60 -6.32
N LEU A 76 2.74 4.91 -7.35
CA LEU A 76 3.19 5.56 -8.59
C LEU A 76 2.02 6.23 -9.33
N GLN A 77 0.88 5.56 -9.46
CA GLN A 77 -0.32 6.12 -10.11
C GLN A 77 -0.85 7.35 -9.38
N MET A 78 -0.74 7.37 -8.05
CA MET A 78 -1.12 8.52 -7.22
C MET A 78 -0.04 9.61 -7.14
N ASN A 79 1.09 9.43 -7.82
CA ASN A 79 2.21 10.36 -7.85
C ASN A 79 2.76 10.68 -6.44
N PHE A 80 3.04 9.67 -5.62
CA PHE A 80 3.64 9.90 -4.30
C PHE A 80 5.10 10.38 -4.38
N GLY A 81 5.86 9.91 -5.36
CA GLY A 81 7.26 10.30 -5.55
C GLY A 81 8.10 9.22 -6.20
N ASP A 82 9.37 9.12 -5.80
CA ASP A 82 10.28 8.06 -6.25
C ASP A 82 10.23 6.87 -5.29
N ILE A 83 10.11 5.67 -5.83
CA ILE A 83 9.93 4.44 -5.06
C ILE A 83 11.06 3.49 -5.43
N ILE A 84 11.67 2.84 -4.44
CA ILE A 84 12.64 1.76 -4.63
C ILE A 84 12.08 0.50 -3.98
N LEU A 85 11.91 -0.57 -4.76
CA LEU A 85 11.64 -1.88 -4.19
C LEU A 85 12.93 -2.57 -3.77
N CYS A 86 12.88 -3.27 -2.64
CA CYS A 86 13.90 -4.21 -2.20
C CYS A 86 13.33 -5.62 -2.07
N ASP A 87 14.17 -6.61 -2.36
CA ASP A 87 13.93 -8.03 -2.07
C ASP A 87 15.17 -8.63 -1.38
N LYS A 88 15.21 -9.95 -1.19
CA LYS A 88 16.27 -10.67 -0.48
C LYS A 88 17.70 -10.34 -0.95
N GLN A 89 17.86 -10.02 -2.24
CA GLN A 89 19.16 -9.69 -2.85
C GLN A 89 19.50 -8.18 -2.81
N GLY A 90 18.60 -7.33 -2.29
CA GLY A 90 18.78 -5.88 -2.22
C GLY A 90 17.79 -5.11 -3.10
N ALA A 91 18.16 -3.89 -3.47
CA ALA A 91 17.36 -3.04 -4.34
C ALA A 91 17.10 -3.70 -5.71
N ILE A 92 15.88 -3.57 -6.21
CA ILE A 92 15.52 -3.91 -7.60
C ILE A 92 15.99 -2.76 -8.51
N TYR A 93 16.71 -3.13 -9.56
CA TYR A 93 17.30 -2.19 -10.50
C TYR A 93 17.29 -2.78 -11.92
N ARG A 94 17.41 -1.91 -12.93
CA ARG A 94 17.41 -2.30 -14.35
C ARG A 94 18.64 -3.15 -14.63
N GLY A 95 18.43 -4.33 -15.19
CA GLY A 95 19.49 -5.30 -15.51
C GLY A 95 19.82 -6.31 -14.40
N ALA A 96 19.10 -6.31 -13.27
CA ALA A 96 19.28 -7.31 -12.22
C ALA A 96 18.89 -8.72 -12.70
N GLU A 97 19.87 -9.63 -12.88
CA GLU A 97 19.64 -10.97 -13.45
C GLU A 97 18.80 -11.90 -12.55
N TRP A 98 18.82 -11.66 -11.24
CA TRP A 98 18.12 -12.47 -10.24
C TRP A 98 16.61 -12.17 -10.13
N THR A 99 16.11 -11.17 -10.86
CA THR A 99 14.71 -10.74 -10.80
C THR A 99 13.79 -11.61 -11.65
N ASN A 100 12.55 -11.79 -11.19
CA ASN A 100 11.49 -12.42 -11.97
C ASN A 100 10.85 -11.41 -12.97
N PRO A 101 10.00 -11.85 -13.92
CA PRO A 101 9.41 -10.95 -14.92
C PRO A 101 8.66 -9.73 -14.34
N ALA A 102 7.86 -9.91 -13.28
CA ALA A 102 7.12 -8.82 -12.65
C ALA A 102 8.07 -7.82 -11.95
N GLN A 103 9.16 -8.30 -11.35
CA GLN A 103 10.20 -7.45 -10.77
C GLN A 103 10.98 -6.68 -11.83
N LYS A 104 11.23 -7.28 -13.01
CA LYS A 104 11.83 -6.58 -14.16
C LYS A 104 10.96 -5.43 -14.65
N GLU A 105 9.65 -5.65 -14.77
CA GLU A 105 8.71 -4.57 -15.09
C GLU A 105 8.77 -3.43 -14.06
N MET A 106 8.83 -3.78 -12.77
CA MET A 106 8.96 -2.75 -11.73
C MET A 106 10.29 -1.99 -11.83
N ALA A 107 11.39 -2.65 -12.18
CA ALA A 107 12.69 -2.00 -12.35
C ALA A 107 12.68 -0.89 -13.43
N GLU A 108 11.82 -1.01 -14.45
CA GLU A 108 11.65 0.02 -15.49
C GLU A 108 10.85 1.25 -14.99
N LEU A 109 10.01 1.07 -13.98
CA LEU A 109 9.09 2.10 -13.46
C LEU A 109 9.57 2.78 -12.18
N THR A 110 10.50 2.14 -11.47
CA THR A 110 10.95 2.52 -10.12
C THR A 110 12.44 2.80 -10.10
N ASN A 111 12.93 3.28 -8.96
CA ASN A 111 14.36 3.50 -8.73
C ASN A 111 14.98 4.32 -9.87
N LYS A 112 14.54 5.58 -10.01
CA LYS A 112 14.91 6.45 -11.15
C LYS A 112 16.42 6.57 -11.31
N GLU A 113 17.15 6.60 -10.21
CA GLU A 113 18.62 6.68 -10.18
C GLU A 113 19.33 5.34 -10.38
N ASN A 114 18.59 4.24 -10.52
CA ASN A 114 19.12 2.87 -10.67
C ASN A 114 20.06 2.46 -9.53
N LYS A 115 19.77 2.89 -8.30
CA LYS A 115 20.55 2.59 -7.11
C LYS A 115 20.62 1.09 -6.88
N GLN A 116 21.77 0.65 -6.38
CA GLN A 116 22.06 -0.73 -6.02
C GLN A 116 22.52 -0.78 -4.57
N GLY A 117 22.37 -1.94 -3.94
CA GLY A 117 22.84 -2.15 -2.57
C GLY A 117 21.78 -2.80 -1.69
N SER A 118 22.06 -2.80 -0.39
CA SER A 118 21.22 -3.42 0.62
C SER A 118 19.99 -2.58 0.97
N LEU A 119 19.04 -3.18 1.68
CA LEU A 119 17.92 -2.44 2.29
C LEU A 119 18.41 -1.27 3.16
N ALA A 120 19.47 -1.50 3.94
CA ALA A 120 20.07 -0.47 4.79
C ALA A 120 20.63 0.71 4.00
N ASP A 121 21.12 0.46 2.78
CA ASP A 121 21.60 1.53 1.90
C ASP A 121 20.45 2.35 1.33
N MET A 122 19.34 1.70 0.97
CA MET A 122 18.16 2.39 0.43
C MET A 122 17.41 3.20 1.48
N LEU A 123 17.45 2.79 2.75
CA LEU A 123 16.80 3.51 3.86
C LEU A 123 17.49 4.81 4.25
N LYS A 124 18.76 5.01 3.88
CA LYS A 124 19.48 6.25 4.18
C LYS A 124 18.81 7.45 3.52
N GLY A 125 18.29 8.37 4.33
CA GLY A 125 17.57 9.55 3.88
C GLY A 125 16.19 9.27 3.26
N ALA A 126 15.67 8.04 3.34
CA ALA A 126 14.33 7.73 2.86
C ALA A 126 13.28 8.42 3.75
N ASP A 127 12.20 8.91 3.14
CA ASP A 127 11.07 9.51 3.85
C ASP A 127 10.15 8.45 4.43
N VAL A 128 9.96 7.38 3.67
CA VAL A 128 8.97 6.35 3.94
C VAL A 128 9.60 4.97 3.80
N PHE A 129 9.33 4.11 4.78
CA PHE A 129 9.56 2.67 4.68
C PHE A 129 8.22 1.94 4.70
N VAL A 130 8.02 1.01 3.77
CA VAL A 130 6.89 0.05 3.77
C VAL A 130 7.44 -1.37 3.72
N GLY A 131 7.26 -2.13 4.79
CA GLY A 131 7.67 -3.52 4.89
C GLY A 131 6.49 -4.47 4.71
N VAL A 132 6.57 -5.38 3.75
CA VAL A 132 5.58 -6.44 3.49
C VAL A 132 6.29 -7.76 3.21
N SER A 133 7.24 -8.11 4.08
CA SER A 133 8.29 -9.09 3.79
C SER A 133 8.50 -10.12 4.90
N ALA A 134 9.44 -9.88 5.81
CA ALA A 134 9.92 -10.85 6.79
C ALA A 134 10.18 -10.18 8.16
N PRO A 135 10.06 -10.94 9.26
CA PRO A 135 10.21 -10.39 10.60
C PRO A 135 11.67 -10.01 10.94
N ASN A 136 11.85 -8.96 11.75
CA ASN A 136 13.13 -8.58 12.37
C ASN A 136 14.29 -8.34 11.39
N ILE A 137 14.01 -7.78 10.21
CA ILE A 137 15.03 -7.48 9.20
C ILE A 137 15.43 -6.00 9.16
N VAL A 138 14.69 -5.13 9.85
CA VAL A 138 15.00 -3.70 9.97
C VAL A 138 15.50 -3.42 11.40
N SER A 139 16.64 -2.75 11.50
CA SER A 139 17.23 -2.38 12.79
C SER A 139 16.92 -0.94 13.17
N ARG A 140 17.15 -0.61 14.44
CA ARG A 140 17.03 0.76 14.96
C ARG A 140 17.94 1.74 14.20
N GLU A 141 19.15 1.31 13.86
CA GLU A 141 20.15 2.10 13.13
C GLU A 141 19.70 2.39 11.70
N MET A 142 19.00 1.45 11.05
CA MET A 142 18.41 1.70 9.74
C MET A 142 17.35 2.79 9.82
N ILE A 143 16.46 2.74 10.81
CA ILE A 143 15.45 3.78 11.03
C ILE A 143 16.11 5.13 11.36
N ALA A 144 17.15 5.15 12.19
CA ALA A 144 17.89 6.37 12.53
C ALA A 144 18.61 7.00 11.33
N SER A 145 18.83 6.23 10.25
CA SER A 145 19.43 6.73 9.02
C SER A 145 18.42 7.37 8.05
N MET A 146 17.12 7.21 8.30
CA MET A 146 16.04 7.79 7.48
C MET A 146 15.94 9.31 7.66
N ALA A 147 15.14 9.96 6.82
CA ALA A 147 14.90 11.40 6.90
C ALA A 147 14.21 11.81 8.21
N GLU A 148 14.30 13.10 8.57
CA GLU A 148 13.54 13.65 9.69
C GLU A 148 12.02 13.45 9.45
N LYS A 149 11.29 13.21 10.54
CA LYS A 149 9.86 12.88 10.49
C LYS A 149 9.56 11.69 9.55
N SER A 150 10.38 10.64 9.63
CA SER A 150 10.20 9.43 8.82
C SER A 150 8.90 8.71 9.14
N ILE A 151 8.33 8.09 8.10
CA ILE A 151 7.11 7.28 8.15
C ILE A 151 7.53 5.81 8.00
N VAL A 152 7.19 4.97 8.97
CA VAL A 152 7.68 3.59 9.03
C VAL A 152 6.51 2.63 9.16
N PHE A 153 6.24 1.87 8.10
CA PHE A 153 5.14 0.90 8.05
C PHE A 153 5.65 -0.55 8.00
N PRO A 154 6.01 -1.15 9.15
CA PRO A 154 6.45 -2.55 9.17
C PRO A 154 5.22 -3.46 9.33
N MET A 155 4.76 -4.04 8.22
CA MET A 155 3.46 -4.71 8.11
C MET A 155 3.55 -6.23 8.04
N ALA A 156 4.74 -6.83 8.12
CA ALA A 156 4.84 -8.29 8.22
C ALA A 156 4.06 -8.84 9.44
N ASN A 157 3.37 -9.95 9.24
CA ASN A 157 2.61 -10.65 10.27
C ASN A 157 3.18 -12.07 10.50
N PRO A 158 3.11 -12.60 11.73
CA PRO A 158 2.64 -11.96 12.97
C PRO A 158 3.69 -11.05 13.63
N VAL A 159 4.95 -11.13 13.20
CA VAL A 159 6.06 -10.31 13.71
C VAL A 159 6.48 -9.33 12.60
N PRO A 160 6.48 -8.02 12.87
CA PRO A 160 6.82 -7.00 11.88
C PRO A 160 8.32 -6.99 11.55
N GLU A 161 8.69 -6.28 10.49
CA GLU A 161 10.10 -6.05 10.09
C GLU A 161 10.92 -5.43 11.22
N ILE A 162 10.29 -4.57 12.02
CA ILE A 162 10.80 -3.96 13.26
C ILE A 162 9.63 -3.70 14.19
N MET A 163 9.81 -3.91 15.50
CA MET A 163 8.77 -3.59 16.49
C MET A 163 8.57 -2.08 16.63
N PRO A 164 7.33 -1.58 16.84
CA PRO A 164 7.07 -0.14 16.94
C PRO A 164 7.87 0.60 18.01
N ASP A 165 8.15 -0.02 19.15
CA ASP A 165 8.94 0.59 20.21
C ASP A 165 10.42 0.77 19.78
N GLU A 166 10.96 -0.18 19.02
CA GLU A 166 12.31 -0.08 18.44
C GLU A 166 12.38 0.92 17.30
N ALA A 167 11.36 0.98 16.43
CA ALA A 167 11.27 2.01 15.39
C ALA A 167 11.19 3.42 16.00
N LYS A 168 10.41 3.60 17.08
CA LYS A 168 10.32 4.86 17.82
C LYS A 168 11.65 5.25 18.46
N LYS A 169 12.37 4.30 19.06
CA LYS A 169 13.75 4.52 19.57
C LYS A 169 14.74 4.86 18.46
N GLY A 170 14.48 4.43 17.23
CA GLY A 170 15.24 4.81 16.03
C GLY A 170 14.88 6.18 15.48
N GLY A 171 13.86 6.86 16.01
CA GLY A 171 13.46 8.20 15.58
C GLY A 171 12.33 8.24 14.55
N ALA A 172 11.64 7.11 14.31
CA ALA A 172 10.42 7.12 13.49
C ALA A 172 9.36 8.06 14.08
N TYR A 173 8.78 8.91 13.23
CA TYR A 173 7.77 9.88 13.66
C TYR A 173 6.37 9.31 13.56
N ILE A 174 6.05 8.62 12.47
CA ILE A 174 4.76 7.93 12.28
C ILE A 174 5.06 6.45 12.08
N ILE A 175 4.35 5.60 12.81
CA ILE A 175 4.48 4.15 12.73
C ILE A 175 3.10 3.54 12.52
N GLY A 176 2.97 2.63 11.56
CA GLY A 176 1.73 1.88 11.30
C GLY A 176 2.03 0.43 10.98
N THR A 177 1.30 -0.51 11.58
CA THR A 177 1.59 -1.96 11.45
C THR A 177 0.36 -2.72 10.99
N GLY A 178 0.52 -3.98 10.58
CA GLY A 178 -0.63 -4.85 10.30
C GLY A 178 -1.40 -5.31 11.55
N ARG A 179 -0.82 -5.11 12.75
CA ARG A 179 -1.35 -5.63 14.01
C ARG A 179 -2.35 -4.69 14.67
N SER A 180 -3.33 -5.26 15.35
CA SER A 180 -4.42 -4.53 16.01
C SER A 180 -4.08 -4.00 17.40
N ASP A 181 -2.99 -4.47 18.01
CA ASP A 181 -2.55 -4.04 19.34
C ASP A 181 -1.67 -2.77 19.33
N PHE A 182 -1.43 -2.19 18.15
CA PHE A 182 -0.69 -0.94 17.98
C PHE A 182 -1.57 0.14 17.32
N PRO A 183 -1.25 1.44 17.52
CA PRO A 183 -1.85 2.53 16.76
C PRO A 183 -1.65 2.35 15.24
N ASN A 184 -2.46 3.05 14.45
CA ASN A 184 -2.37 3.07 12.99
C ASN A 184 -2.34 1.66 12.37
N GLN A 185 -3.32 0.82 12.71
CA GLN A 185 -3.44 -0.50 12.10
C GLN A 185 -3.72 -0.38 10.59
N ILE A 186 -2.78 -0.84 9.76
CA ILE A 186 -2.87 -0.92 8.31
C ILE A 186 -3.41 -2.31 7.95
N ASN A 187 -4.74 -2.44 7.92
CA ASN A 187 -5.42 -3.71 7.67
C ASN A 187 -6.51 -3.58 6.59
N ASN A 188 -6.53 -4.55 5.68
CA ASN A 188 -7.36 -4.58 4.49
C ASN A 188 -8.86 -4.63 4.78
N VAL A 189 -9.26 -4.95 6.02
CA VAL A 189 -10.65 -4.90 6.49
C VAL A 189 -11.32 -3.54 6.29
N MET A 190 -10.54 -2.46 6.21
CA MET A 190 -11.07 -1.12 5.91
C MET A 190 -11.36 -0.90 4.41
N ALA A 191 -10.83 -1.74 3.52
CA ALA A 191 -10.97 -1.61 2.08
C ALA A 191 -12.03 -2.57 1.51
N PHE A 192 -11.81 -3.89 1.63
CA PHE A 192 -12.60 -4.87 0.87
C PHE A 192 -14.11 -4.80 1.12
N PRO A 193 -14.64 -4.57 2.35
CA PRO A 193 -16.08 -4.54 2.56
C PRO A 193 -16.75 -3.41 1.77
N GLY A 194 -16.14 -2.22 1.80
CA GLY A 194 -16.63 -1.05 1.09
C GLY A 194 -16.49 -1.18 -0.42
N ILE A 195 -15.35 -1.70 -0.90
CA ILE A 195 -15.11 -1.92 -2.35
C ILE A 195 -16.18 -2.86 -2.90
N PHE A 196 -16.37 -4.03 -2.28
CA PHE A 196 -17.38 -4.99 -2.74
C PHE A 196 -18.80 -4.43 -2.62
N LYS A 197 -19.13 -3.73 -1.53
CA LYS A 197 -20.43 -3.07 -1.37
C LYS A 197 -20.70 -2.08 -2.50
N GLY A 198 -19.71 -1.25 -2.86
CA GLY A 198 -19.80 -0.28 -3.96
C GLY A 198 -20.00 -0.95 -5.32
N VAL A 199 -19.11 -1.85 -5.72
CA VAL A 199 -19.19 -2.49 -7.04
C VAL A 199 -20.41 -3.41 -7.19
N LEU A 200 -20.87 -4.06 -6.12
CA LEU A 200 -22.09 -4.87 -6.16
C LEU A 200 -23.34 -4.01 -6.30
N ARG A 201 -23.39 -2.85 -5.64
CA ARG A 201 -24.52 -1.91 -5.71
C ARG A 201 -24.80 -1.44 -7.13
N VAL A 202 -23.76 -1.06 -7.87
CA VAL A 202 -23.87 -0.58 -9.26
C VAL A 202 -23.65 -1.69 -10.30
N ARG A 203 -23.50 -2.94 -9.83
CA ARG A 203 -23.16 -4.12 -10.63
C ARG A 203 -22.02 -3.83 -11.59
N ALA A 204 -20.91 -3.28 -11.09
CA ALA A 204 -19.75 -2.97 -11.91
C ALA A 204 -19.26 -4.22 -12.67
N ARG A 205 -18.65 -4.00 -13.84
CA ARG A 205 -18.02 -5.07 -14.64
C ARG A 205 -16.68 -5.49 -14.06
N ASP A 206 -15.93 -4.53 -13.53
CA ASP A 206 -14.58 -4.72 -12.99
C ASP A 206 -14.31 -3.74 -11.83
N ILE A 207 -13.21 -3.94 -11.11
CA ILE A 207 -12.63 -2.99 -10.16
C ILE A 207 -11.39 -2.36 -10.82
N SER A 208 -11.56 -1.15 -11.34
CA SER A 208 -10.50 -0.39 -12.01
C SER A 208 -9.48 0.19 -11.03
N GLU A 209 -8.32 0.60 -11.53
CA GLU A 209 -7.32 1.32 -10.74
C GLU A 209 -7.87 2.65 -10.19
N SER A 210 -8.72 3.36 -10.95
CA SER A 210 -9.38 4.59 -10.48
C SER A 210 -10.26 4.36 -9.24
N MET A 211 -10.99 3.24 -9.19
CA MET A 211 -11.77 2.86 -8.01
C MET A 211 -10.89 2.60 -6.78
N LYS A 212 -9.70 2.02 -6.97
CA LYS A 212 -8.76 1.78 -5.86
C LYS A 212 -8.23 3.10 -5.31
N ILE A 213 -7.89 4.04 -6.19
CA ILE A 213 -7.49 5.40 -5.81
C ILE A 213 -8.64 6.11 -5.06
N ALA A 214 -9.87 6.03 -5.59
CA ALA A 214 -11.05 6.60 -4.94
C ALA A 214 -11.29 6.00 -3.55
N ALA A 215 -11.12 4.69 -3.39
CA ALA A 215 -11.19 4.02 -2.09
C ALA A 215 -10.11 4.53 -1.12
N ALA A 216 -8.86 4.70 -1.57
CA ALA A 216 -7.78 5.21 -0.72
C ALA A 216 -8.08 6.63 -0.20
N TYR A 217 -8.54 7.53 -1.07
CA TYR A 217 -8.98 8.87 -0.67
C TYR A 217 -10.19 8.84 0.27
N ALA A 218 -11.17 7.97 0.03
CA ALA A 218 -12.34 7.84 0.88
C ALA A 218 -11.98 7.40 2.31
N ILE A 219 -11.03 6.46 2.45
CA ILE A 219 -10.57 5.99 3.77
C ILE A 219 -9.77 7.08 4.49
N ALA A 220 -8.83 7.72 3.78
CA ALA A 220 -8.02 8.81 4.35
C ALA A 220 -8.91 9.96 4.84
N GLY A 221 -9.96 10.30 4.07
CA GLY A 221 -10.90 11.38 4.38
C GLY A 221 -11.88 11.09 5.52
N ILE A 222 -11.87 9.90 6.12
CA ILE A 222 -12.65 9.65 7.35
C ILE A 222 -12.04 10.36 8.56
N VAL A 223 -10.71 10.53 8.58
CA VAL A 223 -10.00 11.20 9.66
C VAL A 223 -9.91 12.68 9.33
N GLU A 224 -10.54 13.52 10.16
CA GLU A 224 -10.53 14.96 9.96
C GLU A 224 -9.13 15.54 10.24
N ASP A 225 -8.76 16.63 9.56
CA ASP A 225 -7.43 17.24 9.70
C ASP A 225 -7.13 17.65 11.16
N SER A 226 -8.16 17.99 11.96
CA SER A 226 -8.02 18.32 13.39
C SER A 226 -7.76 17.11 14.29
N GLU A 227 -8.06 15.90 13.82
CA GLU A 227 -7.87 14.65 14.57
C GLU A 227 -6.54 13.97 14.22
N LEU A 228 -5.92 14.36 13.09
CA LEU A 228 -4.67 13.78 12.63
C LEU A 228 -3.57 13.95 13.69
N SER A 229 -2.95 12.83 14.03
CA SER A 229 -1.78 12.79 14.89
C SER A 229 -0.87 11.64 14.49
N ALA A 230 0.36 11.61 15.02
CA ALA A 230 1.32 10.55 14.71
C ALA A 230 0.80 9.14 15.02
N ASP A 231 -0.11 9.02 15.98
CA ASP A 231 -0.75 7.76 16.41
C ASP A 231 -2.19 7.60 15.86
N TYR A 232 -2.65 8.51 14.99
CA TYR A 232 -3.99 8.46 14.39
C TYR A 232 -3.99 9.02 12.95
N ILE A 233 -3.53 8.22 11.99
CA ILE A 233 -3.55 8.52 10.54
C ILE A 233 -4.59 7.71 9.74
N LEU A 234 -5.18 6.69 10.37
CA LEU A 234 -6.22 5.84 9.81
C LEU A 234 -7.38 5.75 10.80
N PRO A 235 -8.63 5.62 10.31
CA PRO A 235 -9.76 5.42 11.19
C PRO A 235 -9.68 4.06 11.89
N ASN A 236 -10.48 3.90 12.95
CA ASN A 236 -10.65 2.58 13.55
C ASN A 236 -11.24 1.61 12.51
N PRO A 237 -10.75 0.36 12.38
CA PRO A 237 -11.28 -0.63 11.46
C PRO A 237 -12.78 -0.91 11.58
N PHE A 238 -13.37 -0.71 12.77
CA PHE A 238 -14.79 -0.89 13.05
C PHE A 238 -15.60 0.41 12.97
N ASN A 239 -15.00 1.50 12.49
CA ASN A 239 -15.75 2.73 12.24
C ASN A 239 -16.78 2.47 11.12
N GLU A 240 -18.06 2.49 11.49
CA GLU A 240 -19.18 2.15 10.62
C GLU A 240 -19.24 3.02 9.35
N LYS A 241 -18.66 4.22 9.37
CA LYS A 241 -18.63 5.13 8.22
C LYS A 241 -17.69 4.67 7.11
N VAL A 242 -16.66 3.88 7.42
CA VAL A 242 -15.59 3.52 6.46
C VAL A 242 -16.15 2.76 5.27
N ALA A 243 -16.91 1.68 5.55
CA ALA A 243 -17.45 0.83 4.50
C ALA A 243 -18.42 1.60 3.58
N ASP A 244 -19.22 2.52 4.14
CA ASP A 244 -20.16 3.34 3.36
C ASP A 244 -19.45 4.39 2.52
N ALA A 245 -18.46 5.08 3.07
CA ALA A 245 -17.68 6.07 2.33
C ALA A 245 -16.94 5.44 1.15
N VAL A 246 -16.27 4.31 1.37
CA VAL A 246 -15.60 3.55 0.30
C VAL A 246 -16.61 3.06 -0.73
N ALA A 247 -17.74 2.50 -0.30
CA ALA A 247 -18.77 2.02 -1.23
C ALA A 247 -19.33 3.14 -2.11
N ASN A 248 -19.49 4.35 -1.54
CA ASN A 248 -19.94 5.52 -2.29
C ASN A 248 -18.90 5.96 -3.32
N ALA A 249 -17.66 6.18 -2.91
CA ALA A 249 -16.58 6.59 -3.81
C ALA A 249 -16.37 5.59 -4.96
N VAL A 250 -16.35 4.30 -4.65
CA VAL A 250 -16.16 3.22 -5.64
C VAL A 250 -17.33 3.14 -6.62
N ALA A 251 -18.57 3.25 -6.13
CA ALA A 251 -19.76 3.23 -6.99
C ALA A 251 -19.83 4.45 -7.91
N GLU A 252 -19.53 5.63 -7.37
CA GLU A 252 -19.49 6.88 -8.13
C GLU A 252 -18.43 6.82 -9.23
N ASP A 253 -17.22 6.34 -8.91
CA ASP A 253 -16.15 6.16 -9.89
C ASP A 253 -16.54 5.14 -10.98
N ALA A 254 -17.18 4.03 -10.60
CA ALA A 254 -17.68 3.04 -11.55
C ALA A 254 -18.74 3.58 -12.51
N ILE A 255 -19.62 4.46 -12.03
CA ILE A 255 -20.62 5.13 -12.87
C ILE A 255 -19.93 6.13 -13.80
N ALA A 256 -19.03 6.95 -13.27
CA ALA A 256 -18.31 7.98 -14.03
C ALA A 256 -17.49 7.40 -15.19
N HIS A 257 -16.87 6.24 -14.98
CA HIS A 257 -16.04 5.56 -15.97
C HIS A 257 -16.79 4.51 -16.81
N GLY A 258 -18.12 4.44 -16.72
CA GLY A 258 -18.94 3.55 -17.55
C GLY A 258 -18.79 2.05 -17.26
N LEU A 259 -18.25 1.69 -16.09
CA LEU A 259 -18.11 0.31 -15.65
C LEU A 259 -19.36 -0.21 -14.93
N ALA A 260 -20.22 0.68 -14.44
CA ALA A 260 -21.51 0.35 -13.83
C ALA A 260 -22.53 -0.21 -14.83
N ARG A 261 -23.29 -1.23 -14.40
CA ARG A 261 -24.45 -1.77 -15.17
C ARG A 261 -25.79 -1.23 -14.66
N VAL A 262 -25.80 -0.61 -13.48
CA VAL A 262 -26.97 0.04 -12.86
C VAL A 262 -26.51 1.37 -12.26
N LYS A 263 -27.31 2.42 -12.42
CA LYS A 263 -27.04 3.77 -11.90
C LYS A 263 -27.78 3.99 -10.59
#